data_AF-A0A7V2ADG1-F1
#
_entry.id   AF-A0A7V2ADG1-F1
#
_cell.length_a   1.000
_cell.length_b   1.000
_cell.length_c   1.000
_cell.angle_alpha   90.00
_cell.angle_beta   90.00
_cell.angle_gamma   90.00
#
_symmetry.space_group_name_H-M   'P 1'
#
loop_
_entity.id
_entity.type
_entity.pdbx_description
1 polymer ?
#
loop_
_entity_poly.entity_id
_entity_poly.type
_entity_poly.pdbx_seq_one_letter_code
_entity_poly.pdbx_strand_id
1 'polypeptide(L)'
;MLASSRVLVSGGEWALTRDDRLVVSLPGGSSPIDGELEGERTGGGVLVGPRSPRNAAALRKHLPWLRPTPLGLRTSAGLGDRLGLATPGHARAVRAAGGSIAPVFAQQSIREMTRTGRTPGEVM
;
A
#
# COMPACT_ATOMS: atom_id res chain seq x y z
N MET A 1 7.94 -5.11 19.33
CA MET A 1 7.57 -3.76 18.82
C MET A 1 6.63 -3.97 17.65
N LEU A 2 5.38 -3.54 17.77
CA LEU A 2 4.39 -3.65 16.70
C LEU A 2 4.79 -2.71 15.56
N ALA A 3 4.85 -3.22 14.34
CA ALA A 3 4.97 -2.36 13.15
C ALA A 3 3.77 -1.40 13.13
N SER A 4 4.02 -0.10 12.99
CA SER A 4 2.98 0.95 12.92
C SER A 4 2.03 0.80 11.72
N SER A 5 2.32 -0.15 10.83
CA SER A 5 1.54 -0.56 9.66
C SER A 5 0.69 -1.82 9.87
N ARG A 6 0.74 -2.45 11.07
CA ARG A 6 0.00 -3.69 11.36
C ARG A 6 -1.50 -3.46 11.25
N VAL A 7 -2.17 -4.30 10.47
CA VAL A 7 -3.64 -4.36 10.37
C VAL A 7 -4.11 -5.82 10.45
N LEU A 8 -5.25 -6.02 11.11
CA LEU A 8 -5.92 -7.32 11.22
C LEU A 8 -7.20 -7.28 10.39
N VAL A 9 -7.28 -8.12 9.35
CA VAL A 9 -8.40 -8.14 8.39
C VAL A 9 -8.69 -9.57 7.99
N SER A 10 -9.97 -9.96 8.05
CA SER A 10 -10.46 -11.28 7.62
C SER A 10 -9.70 -12.47 8.22
N GLY A 11 -9.28 -12.34 9.49
CA GLY A 11 -8.50 -13.36 10.20
C GLY A 11 -7.01 -13.38 9.87
N GLY A 12 -6.54 -12.54 8.94
CA GLY A 12 -5.12 -12.37 8.61
C GLY A 12 -4.51 -11.12 9.23
N GLU A 13 -3.21 -11.19 9.51
CA GLU A 13 -2.39 -10.05 9.89
C GLU A 13 -1.52 -9.60 8.73
N TRP A 14 -1.47 -8.28 8.50
CA TRP A 14 -0.72 -7.67 7.42
C TRP A 14 0.12 -6.53 7.98
N ALA A 15 1.39 -6.45 7.59
CA ALA A 15 2.29 -5.40 8.06
C ALA A 15 3.42 -5.13 7.05
N LEU A 16 4.06 -3.97 7.20
CA LEU A 16 5.37 -3.67 6.62
C LEU A 16 6.42 -3.64 7.73
N THR A 17 7.56 -4.28 7.49
CA THR A 17 8.75 -4.15 8.35
C THR A 17 9.37 -2.76 8.20
N ARG A 18 10.37 -2.44 9.03
CA ARG A 18 11.11 -1.15 8.93
C ARG A 18 11.98 -1.06 7.68
N ASP A 19 12.42 -2.19 7.16
CA ASP A 19 13.13 -2.34 5.88
C ASP A 19 12.16 -2.58 4.71
N ASP A 20 10.90 -2.16 4.85
CA ASP A 20 9.93 -2.10 3.76
C ASP A 20 9.59 -3.47 3.14
N ARG A 21 9.66 -4.55 3.92
CA ARG A 21 9.19 -5.88 3.51
C ARG A 21 7.74 -6.10 3.94
N LEU A 22 6.94 -6.69 3.05
CA LEU A 22 5.59 -7.12 3.36
C LEU A 22 5.64 -8.37 4.23
N VAL A 23 4.90 -8.37 5.33
CA VAL A 23 4.68 -9.54 6.19
C VAL A 23 3.19 -9.83 6.24
N VAL A 24 2.83 -11.08 5.98
CA VAL A 24 1.45 -11.57 6.06
C VAL A 24 1.41 -12.81 6.91
N SER A 25 0.58 -12.85 7.95
CA SER A 25 0.36 -14.04 8.78
C SER A 25 -1.09 -14.47 8.69
N LEU A 26 -1.31 -15.74 8.33
CA LEU A 26 -2.63 -16.36 8.24
C LEU A 26 -2.68 -17.57 9.18
N PRO A 27 -3.30 -17.45 10.36
CA PRO A 27 -3.53 -18.60 11.22
C PRO A 27 -4.56 -19.54 10.58
N GLY A 28 -4.24 -20.83 10.45
CA GLY A 28 -5.23 -21.88 10.11
C GLY A 28 -4.99 -22.69 8.83
N GLY A 29 -3.95 -22.39 8.04
CA GLY A 29 -3.57 -23.23 6.88
C GLY A 29 -4.51 -23.07 5.69
N SER A 30 -3.93 -22.69 4.54
CA SER A 30 -4.58 -22.45 3.24
C SER A 30 -5.79 -21.49 3.28
N SER A 31 -5.50 -20.19 3.23
CA SER A 31 -6.49 -19.14 2.96
C SER A 31 -6.22 -18.56 1.55
N PRO A 32 -7.20 -17.92 0.87
CA PRO A 32 -7.31 -17.66 -0.58
C PRO A 32 -6.22 -16.77 -1.24
N ILE A 33 -5.05 -16.64 -0.61
CA ILE A 33 -3.90 -15.83 -1.02
C ILE A 33 -2.79 -16.72 -1.62
N ASP A 34 -2.94 -18.04 -1.58
CA ASP A 34 -1.96 -18.97 -2.14
C ASP A 34 -1.79 -18.72 -3.64
N GLY A 35 -0.57 -18.28 -4.01
CA GLY A 35 -0.23 -17.89 -5.37
C GLY A 35 -0.53 -16.42 -5.72
N GLU A 36 -1.15 -15.63 -4.85
CA GLU A 36 -1.36 -14.19 -5.11
C GLU A 36 -0.12 -13.36 -4.73
N LEU A 37 0.46 -13.66 -3.56
CA LEU A 37 1.64 -12.97 -3.03
C LEU A 37 2.94 -13.65 -3.45
N GLU A 38 3.96 -12.84 -3.70
CA GLU A 38 5.35 -13.27 -3.84
C GLU A 38 6.11 -13.05 -2.52
N GLY A 39 6.95 -14.02 -2.16
CA GLY A 39 7.75 -13.97 -0.94
C GLY A 39 8.12 -15.36 -0.43
N GLU A 40 8.91 -15.36 0.63
CA GLU A 40 9.37 -16.56 1.31
C GLU A 40 8.38 -16.91 2.43
N ARG A 41 7.97 -18.18 2.50
CA ARG A 41 7.18 -18.68 3.62
C ARG A 41 8.11 -19.10 4.74
N THR A 42 7.83 -18.59 5.92
CA THR A 42 8.48 -18.99 7.17
C THR A 42 7.52 -19.88 7.98
N GLY A 43 8.04 -20.56 8.99
CA GLY A 43 7.22 -21.42 9.85
C GLY A 43 6.02 -20.69 10.47
N GLY A 44 4.93 -21.42 10.72
CA GLY A 44 3.74 -20.85 11.38
C GLY A 44 2.79 -20.05 10.46
N GLY A 45 2.85 -20.23 9.13
CA GLY A 45 1.90 -19.61 8.20
C GLY A 45 2.18 -18.13 7.92
N VAL A 46 3.44 -17.72 8.03
CA VAL A 46 3.90 -16.34 7.79
C VAL A 46 4.61 -16.25 6.45
N LEU A 47 4.23 -15.29 5.60
CA LEU A 47 4.89 -14.96 4.34
C LEU A 47 5.61 -13.62 4.47
N VAL A 48 6.85 -13.54 3.96
CA VAL A 48 7.65 -12.32 3.92
C VAL A 48 8.10 -12.04 2.49
N GLY A 49 7.70 -10.90 1.92
CA GLY A 49 7.90 -10.55 0.51
C GLY A 49 8.31 -9.10 0.27
N PRO A 50 8.66 -8.74 -0.98
CA PRO A 50 9.00 -7.36 -1.35
C PRO A 50 7.77 -6.46 -1.56
N ARG A 51 7.99 -5.13 -1.64
CA ARG A 51 6.99 -4.15 -2.14
C ARG A 51 6.95 -4.15 -3.67
N SER A 52 6.42 -5.22 -4.26
CA SER A 52 6.28 -5.31 -5.71
C SER A 52 4.88 -4.92 -6.21
N PRO A 53 4.73 -4.65 -7.52
CA PRO A 53 3.42 -4.44 -8.12
C PRO A 53 2.44 -5.60 -7.90
N ARG A 54 2.96 -6.85 -7.90
CA ARG A 54 2.16 -8.06 -7.64
C ARG A 54 1.62 -8.05 -6.20
N ASN A 55 2.49 -7.83 -5.21
CA ASN A 55 2.08 -7.76 -3.82
C ASN A 55 1.15 -6.59 -3.55
N ALA A 56 1.40 -5.41 -4.15
CA ALA A 56 0.50 -4.26 -4.05
C ALA A 56 -0.89 -4.56 -4.65
N ALA A 57 -0.96 -5.28 -5.77
CA ALA A 57 -2.22 -5.71 -6.36
C ALA A 57 -2.98 -6.70 -5.47
N ALA A 58 -2.28 -7.67 -4.86
CA ALA A 58 -2.88 -8.61 -3.91
C ALA A 58 -3.39 -7.87 -2.66
N LEU A 59 -2.60 -6.94 -2.10
CA LEU A 59 -3.04 -6.12 -0.96
C LEU A 59 -4.33 -5.36 -1.27
N ARG A 60 -4.50 -4.82 -2.48
CA ARG A 60 -5.74 -4.15 -2.90
C ARG A 60 -6.97 -5.06 -2.94
N LYS A 61 -6.80 -6.38 -3.12
CA LYS A 61 -7.92 -7.33 -3.05
C LYS A 61 -8.40 -7.54 -1.61
N HIS A 62 -7.46 -7.58 -0.66
CA HIS A 62 -7.73 -7.95 0.73
C HIS A 62 -7.88 -6.74 1.68
N LEU A 63 -7.34 -5.58 1.31
CA LEU A 63 -7.39 -4.33 2.06
C LEU A 63 -8.10 -3.26 1.20
N PRO A 64 -9.44 -3.18 1.21
CA PRO A 64 -10.21 -2.37 0.27
C PRO A 64 -9.87 -0.88 0.27
N TRP A 65 -9.41 -0.33 1.40
CA TRP A 65 -8.99 1.08 1.51
C TRP A 65 -7.68 1.40 0.75
N LEU A 66 -6.96 0.40 0.26
CA LEU A 66 -5.81 0.60 -0.63
C LEU A 66 -6.23 0.72 -2.11
N ARG A 67 -7.50 0.48 -2.43
CA ARG A 67 -8.03 0.65 -3.79
C ARG A 67 -8.31 2.14 -4.03
N PRO A 68 -7.78 2.75 -5.10
CA PRO A 68 -8.21 4.08 -5.51
C PRO A 68 -9.72 4.10 -5.77
N THR A 69 -10.39 5.17 -5.32
CA THR A 69 -11.83 5.37 -5.50
C THR A 69 -12.13 6.81 -5.94
N PRO A 70 -13.16 7.06 -6.77
CA PRO A 70 -13.63 8.41 -7.05
C PRO A 70 -13.96 9.18 -5.77
N LEU A 71 -13.60 10.47 -5.73
CA LEU A 71 -13.80 11.30 -4.53
C LEU A 71 -15.14 12.05 -4.52
N GLY A 72 -15.82 12.17 -5.67
CA GLY A 72 -17.03 12.96 -5.82
C GLY A 72 -16.76 14.45 -5.61
N LEU A 73 -17.61 15.12 -4.84
CA LEU A 73 -17.51 16.55 -4.52
C LEU A 73 -16.65 16.86 -3.29
N ARG A 74 -15.96 15.86 -2.72
CA ARG A 74 -15.10 16.07 -1.54
C ARG A 74 -13.95 17.02 -1.90
N THR A 75 -13.71 18.01 -1.05
CA THR A 75 -12.48 18.82 -1.10
C THR A 75 -11.28 17.89 -1.09
N SER A 76 -10.37 18.08 -2.05
CA SER A 76 -9.25 17.16 -2.28
C SER A 76 -7.96 17.91 -2.62
N ALA A 77 -6.84 17.21 -2.43
CA ALA A 77 -5.53 17.71 -2.81
C ALA A 77 -4.73 16.64 -3.53
N GLY A 78 -4.08 17.07 -4.62
CA GLY A 78 -3.09 16.30 -5.36
C GLY A 78 -1.76 16.22 -4.62
N LEU A 79 -1.30 15.02 -4.27
CA LEU A 79 -0.12 14.79 -3.43
C LEU A 79 0.96 14.05 -4.22
N GLY A 80 1.37 14.65 -5.35
CA GLY A 80 2.29 14.04 -6.29
C GLY A 80 3.65 13.72 -5.70
N ASP A 81 4.17 12.54 -6.03
CA ASP A 81 5.42 12.00 -5.51
C ASP A 81 6.28 11.48 -6.66
N ARG A 82 7.26 12.30 -7.07
CA ARG A 82 8.18 11.98 -8.18
C ARG A 82 9.19 10.89 -7.81
N LEU A 83 9.40 10.63 -6.52
CA LEU A 83 10.43 9.70 -6.03
C LEU A 83 9.85 8.38 -5.49
N GLY A 84 8.56 8.35 -5.16
CA GLY A 84 7.91 7.18 -4.56
C GLY A 84 8.20 7.00 -3.06
N LEU A 85 8.65 8.06 -2.38
CA LEU A 85 9.07 8.05 -0.97
C LEU A 85 8.26 8.99 -0.07
N ALA A 86 7.51 9.93 -0.64
CA ALA A 86 6.83 10.99 0.09
C ALA A 86 5.46 10.57 0.63
N THR A 87 4.81 9.58 0.01
CA THR A 87 3.43 9.14 0.35
C THR A 87 3.19 8.88 1.85
N PRO A 88 4.08 8.20 2.62
CA PRO A 88 3.88 8.05 4.06
C PRO A 88 3.83 9.38 4.81
N GLY A 89 4.63 10.37 4.40
CA GLY A 89 4.60 11.73 4.93
C GLY A 89 3.32 12.47 4.56
N HIS A 90 2.89 12.37 3.31
CA HIS A 90 1.61 12.91 2.83
C HIS A 90 0.44 12.37 3.65
N ALA A 91 0.40 11.06 3.92
CA ALA A 91 -0.65 10.45 4.73
C ALA A 91 -0.68 10.99 6.17
N ARG A 92 0.48 11.25 6.78
CA ARG A 92 0.56 11.88 8.10
C ARG A 92 0.08 13.33 8.07
N ALA A 93 0.47 14.11 7.06
CA ALA A 93 0.06 15.50 6.91
C ALA A 93 -1.47 15.64 6.76
N VAL A 94 -2.08 14.79 5.93
CA VAL A 94 -3.55 14.79 5.72
C VAL A 94 -4.30 14.41 7.00
N ARG A 95 -3.78 13.45 7.78
CA ARG A 95 -4.34 13.13 9.10
C ARG A 95 -4.23 14.31 10.06
N ALA A 96 -3.08 14.99 10.10
CA ALA A 96 -2.87 16.17 10.95
C ALA A 96 -3.78 17.34 10.55
N ALA A 97 -4.16 17.44 9.27
CA ALA A 97 -5.13 18.42 8.77
C ALA A 97 -6.60 18.11 9.13
N GLY A 98 -6.87 17.06 9.91
CA GLY A 98 -8.20 16.76 10.43
C GLY A 98 -9.13 16.04 9.44
N GLY A 99 -8.61 15.48 8.35
CA GLY A 99 -9.38 14.65 7.42
C GLY A 99 -10.39 15.38 6.53
N SER A 100 -10.38 16.72 6.53
CA SER A 100 -11.23 17.57 5.68
C SER A 100 -10.79 17.59 4.20
N ILE A 101 -9.57 17.14 3.91
CA ILE A 101 -8.99 17.09 2.58
C ILE A 101 -8.79 15.62 2.18
N ALA A 102 -9.48 15.18 1.14
CA ALA A 102 -9.31 13.86 0.56
C ALA A 102 -8.00 13.80 -0.27
N PRO A 103 -7.08 12.86 0.01
CA PRO A 103 -5.81 12.79 -0.69
C PRO A 103 -5.94 12.09 -2.05
N VAL A 104 -5.26 12.63 -3.06
CA VAL A 104 -4.91 11.92 -4.29
C VAL A 104 -3.42 11.61 -4.25
N PHE A 105 -3.06 10.46 -3.66
CA PHE A 105 -1.66 10.05 -3.47
C PHE A 105 -0.96 9.70 -4.78
N ALA A 106 -1.61 8.90 -5.63
CA ALA A 106 -1.08 8.48 -6.92
C ALA A 106 -1.29 9.59 -7.97
N GLN A 107 -0.45 10.63 -7.96
CA GLN A 107 -0.53 11.73 -8.90
C GLN A 107 0.83 12.02 -9.58
N GLN A 108 0.89 11.79 -10.89
CA GLN A 108 1.97 12.25 -11.75
C GLN A 108 1.41 12.61 -13.13
N SER A 109 1.91 13.69 -13.72
CA SER A 109 1.68 13.98 -15.14
C SER A 109 2.56 13.11 -16.05
N ILE A 110 2.16 12.97 -17.32
CA ILE A 110 2.98 12.29 -18.35
C ILE A 110 4.38 12.90 -18.41
N ARG A 111 4.49 14.24 -18.42
CA ARG A 111 5.78 14.94 -18.45
C ARG A 111 6.68 14.57 -17.28
N GLU A 112 6.14 14.41 -16.09
CA GLU A 112 6.93 14.04 -14.91
C GLU A 112 7.36 12.57 -14.95
N MET A 113 6.47 11.67 -15.38
CA MET A 113 6.81 10.25 -15.61
C MET A 113 7.92 10.09 -16.65
N THR A 114 7.83 10.77 -17.79
CA THR A 114 8.90 10.77 -18.80
C THR A 114 10.24 11.26 -18.25
N ARG A 115 10.24 12.30 -17.41
CA ARG A 115 11.48 12.85 -16.82
C ARG A 115 12.08 11.96 -15.75
N THR A 116 11.26 11.20 -15.04
CA THR A 116 11.70 10.31 -13.95
C THR A 116 11.95 8.87 -14.42
N GLY A 117 11.56 8.54 -15.66
CA GLY A 117 11.61 7.17 -16.18
C GLY A 117 10.61 6.23 -15.51
N ARG A 118 9.62 6.77 -14.77
CA ARG A 118 8.64 5.97 -14.03
C ARG A 118 7.40 5.69 -14.86
N THR A 119 6.76 4.58 -14.55
CA THR A 119 5.52 4.12 -15.16
C THR A 119 4.30 4.46 -14.30
N PRO A 120 3.08 4.50 -14.85
CA PRO A 120 1.86 4.64 -14.06
C PRO A 120 1.72 3.56 -12.98
N GLY A 121 2.21 2.34 -13.23
CA GLY A 121 2.19 1.25 -12.27
C GLY A 121 3.08 1.50 -11.04
N GLU A 122 4.19 2.23 -11.20
CA GLU A 122 5.07 2.61 -10.08
C GLU A 122 4.56 3.83 -9.31
N VAL A 123 3.57 4.56 -9.85
CA VAL A 123 2.89 5.67 -9.16
C VAL A 123 1.74 5.14 -8.28
N MET A 124 1.30 3.89 -8.49
CA MET A 124 0.14 3.22 -7.89
C MET A 124 0.53 2.17 -6.84
#